data_AF-A0A256XC87-F1
#
_entry.id   AF-A0A256XC87-F1
#
_cell.length_a   1.000
_cell.length_b   1.000
_cell.length_c   1.000
_cell.angle_alpha   90.00
_cell.angle_beta   90.00
_cell.angle_gamma   90.00
#
_symmetry.space_group_name_H-M   'P 1'
#
loop_
_entity.id
_entity.type
_entity.pdbx_description
1 polymer ?
#
loop_
_entity_poly.entity_id
_entity_poly.type
_entity_poly.pdbx_seq_one_letter_code
_entity_poly.pdbx_strand_id
1 'polypeptide(L)'
;MVKLMMDSKKEQKDKLEDRLEMLYFSSPTCQPCKKYFPIVEEVAEVYSGMMNFRKVDITEEPKVAQDHNVMGVPTTLYKIGNTEVYRAVGTMDADELNHHTKRLLSYKLLILD
;
A
#
# COMPACT_ATOMS: atom_id res chain seq x y z
N MET A 1 8.07 -9.61 12.38
CA MET A 1 6.73 -10.07 11.96
C MET A 1 5.80 -8.89 12.07
N VAL A 2 5.73 -8.08 11.01
CA VAL A 2 4.87 -6.89 10.97
C VAL A 2 3.44 -7.36 11.18
N LYS A 3 2.84 -6.90 12.27
CA LYS A 3 1.53 -7.31 12.73
C LYS A 3 0.47 -6.75 11.77
N LEU A 4 0.15 -7.55 10.75
CA LEU A 4 -1.13 -7.50 10.07
C LEU A 4 -2.22 -7.69 11.13
N MET A 5 -3.33 -6.98 10.96
CA MET A 5 -4.54 -6.89 11.81
C MET A 5 -4.60 -5.65 12.71
N MET A 6 -5.32 -4.65 12.20
CA MET A 6 -6.07 -3.71 13.03
C MET A 6 -7.54 -4.17 13.03
N ASP A 7 -7.87 -5.09 13.94
CA ASP A 7 -9.25 -5.30 14.37
C ASP A 7 -9.57 -4.27 15.45
N SER A 8 -10.47 -3.32 15.15
CA SER A 8 -11.38 -2.70 16.11
C SER A 8 -12.37 -1.81 15.36
N LYS A 9 -13.53 -2.40 15.07
CA LYS A 9 -14.67 -1.75 14.43
C LYS A 9 -15.02 -0.48 15.22
N LYS A 10 -15.00 0.66 14.53
CA LYS A 10 -15.79 1.90 14.76
C LYS A 10 -15.09 3.15 15.34
N GLU A 11 -14.02 3.06 16.13
CA GLU A 11 -13.38 4.28 16.72
C GLU A 11 -12.10 4.78 16.04
N GLN A 12 -11.49 4.00 15.14
CA GLN A 12 -10.27 4.41 14.41
C GLN A 12 -10.54 5.00 13.01
N LYS A 13 -11.79 4.96 12.55
CA LYS A 13 -12.16 5.33 11.17
C LYS A 13 -11.82 6.79 10.86
N ASP A 14 -12.05 7.70 11.81
CA ASP A 14 -11.88 9.15 11.61
C ASP A 14 -10.42 9.63 11.54
N LYS A 15 -9.43 8.82 11.99
CA LYS A 15 -8.00 9.16 11.87
C LYS A 15 -7.31 8.50 10.68
N LEU A 16 -7.95 7.49 10.07
CA LEU A 16 -7.36 6.74 8.96
C LEU A 16 -7.66 7.39 7.60
N GLU A 17 -8.79 8.07 7.44
CA GLU A 17 -9.24 8.57 6.14
C GLU A 17 -8.29 9.60 5.52
N ASP A 18 -7.53 10.36 6.32
CA ASP A 18 -6.57 11.33 5.80
C ASP A 18 -5.12 10.82 5.74
N ARG A 19 -4.85 9.54 6.05
CA ARG A 19 -3.48 9.00 5.97
C ARG A 19 -3.19 8.50 4.56
N LEU A 20 -1.95 8.72 4.12
CA LEU A 20 -1.44 8.01 2.96
C LEU A 20 -1.49 6.51 3.29
N GLU A 21 -2.01 5.72 2.36
CA GLU A 21 -2.07 4.28 2.46
C GLU A 21 -1.46 3.70 1.19
N MET A 22 -0.56 2.72 1.35
CA MET A 22 -0.07 1.89 0.26
C MET A 22 -0.74 0.51 0.30
N LEU A 23 -1.44 0.17 -0.77
CA LEU A 23 -1.97 -1.15 -1.04
C LEU A 23 -1.00 -1.90 -1.96
N TYR A 24 -0.53 -3.07 -1.52
CA TYR A 24 0.27 -4.00 -2.32
C TYR A 24 -0.58 -5.22 -2.69
N PHE A 25 -1.04 -5.27 -3.94
CA PHE A 25 -1.81 -6.39 -4.47
C PHE A 25 -0.88 -7.51 -4.94
N SER A 26 -1.12 -8.73 -4.45
CA SER A 26 -0.29 -9.91 -4.69
C SER A 26 -1.13 -11.18 -4.85
N SER A 27 -0.49 -12.31 -5.16
CA SER A 27 -1.09 -13.64 -5.20
C SER A 27 -0.03 -14.68 -4.76
N PRO A 28 -0.42 -15.80 -4.12
CA PRO A 28 0.56 -16.77 -3.60
C PRO A 28 1.29 -17.54 -4.70
N THR A 29 0.70 -17.62 -5.90
CA THR A 29 1.29 -18.28 -7.08
C THR A 29 2.09 -17.34 -7.98
N CYS A 30 2.16 -16.04 -7.64
CA CYS A 30 2.87 -15.04 -8.42
C CYS A 30 4.36 -14.99 -8.05
N GLN A 31 5.23 -15.54 -8.90
CA GLN A 31 6.68 -15.54 -8.66
C GLN A 31 7.30 -14.14 -8.60
N PRO A 32 6.95 -13.16 -9.48
CA PRO A 32 7.42 -11.80 -9.35
C PRO A 32 7.02 -11.15 -8.01
N CYS A 33 5.81 -11.45 -7.51
CA CYS A 33 5.33 -10.95 -6.23
C CYS A 33 6.23 -11.42 -5.07
N LYS A 34 6.63 -12.70 -5.08
CA LYS A 34 7.54 -13.25 -4.07
C LYS A 34 8.90 -12.55 -4.02
N LYS A 35 9.43 -12.15 -5.18
CA LYS A 35 10.70 -11.41 -5.27
C LYS A 35 10.58 -9.95 -4.82
N TYR A 36 9.41 -9.35 -5.05
CA TYR A 36 9.15 -7.95 -4.74
C TYR A 36 8.73 -7.72 -3.28
N PHE A 37 8.08 -8.71 -2.65
CA PHE A 37 7.62 -8.59 -1.27
C PHE A 37 8.69 -8.19 -0.25
N PRO A 38 9.94 -8.70 -0.29
CA PRO A 38 11.01 -8.24 0.61
C PRO A 38 11.29 -6.74 0.51
N ILE A 39 11.26 -6.18 -0.70
CA ILE A 39 11.45 -4.74 -0.93
C ILE A 39 10.28 -3.95 -0.34
N VAL A 40 9.05 -4.43 -0.55
CA VAL A 40 7.84 -3.83 0.02
C VAL A 40 7.87 -3.86 1.55
N GLU A 41 8.29 -4.96 2.15
CA GLU A 41 8.39 -5.12 3.61
C GLU A 41 9.45 -4.18 4.20
N GLU A 42 10.61 -4.05 3.56
CA GLU A 42 11.67 -3.13 3.96
C GLU A 42 11.17 -1.66 3.96
N VAL A 43 10.53 -1.23 2.88
CA VAL A 43 9.97 0.13 2.79
C VAL A 43 8.86 0.33 3.82
N ALA A 44 7.98 -0.65 4.00
CA ALA A 44 6.90 -0.56 4.98
C ALA A 44 7.42 -0.38 6.40
N GLU A 45 8.54 -1.03 6.76
CA GLU A 45 9.20 -0.88 8.05
C GLU A 45 9.77 0.54 8.23
N VAL A 46 10.46 1.08 7.21
CA VAL A 46 11.05 2.44 7.26
C VAL A 46 10.01 3.53 7.54
N TYR A 47 8.83 3.40 6.92
CA TYR A 47 7.74 4.40 7.06
C TYR A 47 6.65 3.96 8.04
N SER A 48 6.94 2.94 8.86
CA SER A 48 6.03 2.46 9.90
C SER A 48 5.64 3.61 10.83
N GLY A 49 4.34 3.72 11.11
CA GLY A 49 3.80 4.80 11.92
C GLY A 49 3.67 6.16 11.21
N MET A 50 4.22 6.35 10.01
CA MET A 50 4.02 7.57 9.19
C MET A 50 2.84 7.44 8.23
N MET A 51 2.68 6.27 7.62
CA MET A 51 1.58 5.93 6.72
C MET A 51 1.06 4.51 6.98
N ASN A 52 -0.03 4.15 6.31
CA ASN A 52 -0.59 2.81 6.38
C ASN A 52 -0.03 1.94 5.24
N PHE A 53 0.23 0.68 5.56
CA PHE A 53 0.65 -0.33 4.58
C PHE A 53 -0.29 -1.52 4.68
N ARG A 54 -0.79 -1.99 3.55
CA ARG A 54 -1.64 -3.17 3.48
C ARG A 54 -1.28 -4.03 2.29
N LYS A 55 -0.93 -5.29 2.55
CA LYS A 55 -0.87 -6.32 1.52
C LYS A 55 -2.29 -6.84 1.29
N VAL A 56 -2.68 -6.97 0.02
CA VAL A 56 -3.96 -7.54 -0.41
C VAL A 56 -3.65 -8.77 -1.26
N ASP A 57 -4.10 -9.94 -0.80
CA ASP A 57 -4.08 -11.14 -1.63
C ASP A 57 -5.33 -11.15 -2.51
N ILE A 58 -5.17 -11.08 -3.84
CA ILE A 58 -6.31 -11.01 -4.75
C ILE A 58 -7.12 -12.31 -4.80
N THR A 59 -6.56 -13.42 -4.29
CA THR A 59 -7.25 -14.73 -4.21
C THR A 59 -8.12 -14.82 -2.96
N GLU A 60 -7.74 -14.13 -1.89
CA GLU A 60 -8.51 -14.09 -0.64
C GLU A 60 -9.49 -12.91 -0.60
N GLU A 61 -9.12 -11.77 -1.22
CA GLU A 61 -9.88 -10.52 -1.23
C GLU A 61 -10.23 -10.03 -2.66
N PRO A 62 -10.90 -10.84 -3.50
CA PRO A 62 -11.12 -10.52 -4.91
C PRO A 62 -11.97 -9.25 -5.12
N LYS A 63 -12.90 -8.97 -4.21
CA LYS A 63 -13.72 -7.76 -4.25
C LYS A 63 -12.89 -6.49 -4.04
N VAL A 64 -11.93 -6.52 -3.12
CA VAL A 64 -11.04 -5.36 -2.88
C VAL A 64 -10.19 -5.07 -4.10
N ALA A 65 -9.70 -6.12 -4.78
CA ALA A 65 -8.98 -6.00 -6.05
C ALA A 65 -9.86 -5.40 -7.16
N GLN A 66 -11.11 -5.87 -7.27
CA GLN A 66 -12.09 -5.34 -8.23
C GLN A 66 -12.42 -3.87 -7.97
N ASP A 67 -12.70 -3.50 -6.72
CA ASP A 67 -13.04 -2.13 -6.33
C ASP A 67 -11.90 -1.14 -6.65
N HIS A 68 -10.65 -1.61 -6.67
CA HIS A 68 -9.47 -0.84 -7.06
C HIS A 68 -9.03 -1.08 -8.52
N ASN A 69 -9.87 -1.70 -9.36
CA ASN A 69 -9.59 -1.99 -10.77
C ASN A 69 -8.22 -2.68 -11.01
N VAL A 70 -7.85 -3.62 -10.13
CA VAL A 70 -6.59 -4.36 -10.25
C VAL A 70 -6.74 -5.47 -11.27
N MET A 71 -6.09 -5.28 -12.43
CA MET A 71 -6.14 -6.22 -13.55
C MET A 71 -5.04 -7.29 -13.50
N GLY A 72 -4.04 -7.14 -12.63
CA GLY A 72 -2.92 -8.04 -12.52
C GLY A 72 -2.04 -7.74 -11.30
N VAL A 73 -1.18 -8.69 -10.96
CA VAL A 73 -0.25 -8.60 -9.83
C VAL A 73 1.20 -8.87 -10.29
N PRO A 74 2.20 -8.28 -9.64
CA PRO A 74 2.10 -7.33 -8.52
C PRO A 74 1.60 -5.95 -8.95
N THR A 75 0.80 -5.29 -8.10
CA THR A 75 0.41 -3.89 -8.27
C THR A 75 0.60 -3.16 -6.94
N THR A 76 1.26 -2.00 -6.97
CA THR A 76 1.40 -1.08 -5.83
C THR A 76 0.52 0.14 -6.09
N LEU A 77 -0.35 0.48 -5.15
CA LEU A 77 -1.28 1.61 -5.25
C LEU A 77 -1.17 2.45 -3.99
N TYR A 78 -1.08 3.77 -4.16
CA TYR A 78 -1.12 4.72 -3.05
C TYR A 78 -2.40 5.53 -3.12
N LYS A 79 -3.03 5.73 -1.96
CA LYS A 79 -4.28 6.47 -1.83
C LYS A 79 -4.31 7.30 -0.55
N ILE A 80 -5.13 8.34 -0.56
CA ILE A 80 -5.54 9.11 0.62
C ILE A 80 -7.07 9.09 0.63
N GLY A 81 -7.67 8.58 1.70
CA GLY A 81 -9.11 8.36 1.76
C GLY A 81 -9.58 7.42 0.66
N ASN A 82 -10.40 7.90 -0.27
CA ASN A 82 -10.83 7.15 -1.46
C ASN A 82 -10.14 7.60 -2.75
N THR A 83 -9.21 8.54 -2.67
CA THR A 83 -8.53 9.10 -3.83
C THR A 83 -7.20 8.37 -4.05
N GLU A 84 -7.09 7.67 -5.16
CA GLU A 84 -5.82 7.14 -5.65
C GLU A 84 -4.90 8.30 -6.09
N VAL A 85 -3.67 8.31 -5.57
CA VAL A 85 -2.67 9.35 -5.86
C VAL A 85 -1.50 8.82 -6.67
N TYR A 86 -1.30 7.51 -6.72
CA TYR A 86 -0.26 6.87 -7.52
C TYR A 86 -0.53 5.37 -7.70
N ARG A 87 -0.12 4.82 -8.84
CA ARG A 87 -0.15 3.39 -9.12
C ARG A 87 1.07 2.97 -9.94
N ALA A 88 1.62 1.81 -9.60
CA ALA A 88 2.62 1.10 -10.37
C ALA A 88 2.20 -0.37 -10.55
N VAL A 89 2.25 -0.85 -11.79
CA VAL A 89 2.05 -2.26 -12.13
C VAL A 89 3.41 -2.90 -12.37
N GLY A 90 3.63 -4.08 -11.81
CA GLY A 90 4.92 -4.75 -11.83
C GLY A 90 5.73 -4.50 -10.55
N THR A 91 7.02 -4.78 -10.65
CA THR A 91 7.97 -4.68 -9.54
C THR A 91 8.81 -3.43 -9.70
N MET A 92 9.13 -2.80 -8.57
CA MET A 92 10.11 -1.71 -8.49
C MET A 92 11.31 -2.18 -7.66
N ASP A 93 12.46 -1.55 -7.84
CA ASP A 93 13.54 -1.69 -6.87
C ASP A 93 13.29 -0.84 -5.61
N ALA A 94 14.17 -0.98 -4.61
CA ALA A 94 14.02 -0.31 -3.33
C ALA A 94 14.14 1.22 -3.46
N ASP A 95 15.00 1.72 -4.34
CA ASP A 95 15.21 3.16 -4.52
C ASP A 95 14.01 3.82 -5.18
N GLU A 96 13.44 3.19 -6.21
CA GLU A 96 12.24 3.65 -6.88
C GLU A 96 11.02 3.66 -5.94
N LEU A 97 10.79 2.56 -5.21
CA LEU A 97 9.69 2.47 -4.24
C LEU A 97 9.85 3.50 -3.11
N ASN A 98 11.07 3.70 -2.60
CA ASN A 98 11.37 4.72 -1.60
C ASN A 98 11.16 6.14 -2.14
N HIS A 99 11.62 6.43 -3.36
CA HIS A 99 11.44 7.73 -3.98
C HIS A 99 9.95 8.11 -4.08
N HIS A 100 9.12 7.19 -4.58
CA HIS A 100 7.68 7.41 -4.69
C HIS A 100 7.03 7.60 -3.31
N THR A 101 7.35 6.75 -2.34
CA THR A 101 6.81 6.83 -0.98
C THR A 101 7.15 8.17 -0.33
N LYS A 102 8.42 8.57 -0.35
CA LYS A 102 8.89 9.83 0.22
C LYS A 102 8.24 11.04 -0.46
N ARG A 103 8.13 11.03 -1.78
CA ARG A 103 7.52 12.13 -2.55
C ARG A 103 6.05 12.31 -2.17
N LEU A 104 5.29 11.22 -2.08
CA LEU A 104 3.86 11.27 -1.74
C LEU A 104 3.61 11.69 -0.30
N LEU A 105 4.44 11.22 0.65
CA LEU A 105 4.41 11.68 2.03
C LEU A 105 4.69 13.18 2.15
N SER A 106 5.69 13.68 1.40
CA SER A 106 6.05 15.10 1.43
C SER A 106 4.95 15.98 0.83
N TYR A 107 4.35 15.57 -0.29
CA TYR A 107 3.25 16.29 -0.94
C TYR A 107 2.02 16.40 -0.03
N LYS A 108 1.72 15.35 0.73
CA LYS A 108 0.65 15.36 1.73
C LYS A 108 0.88 16.44 2.80
N LEU A 109 2.09 16.51 3.37
CA LEU A 109 2.41 17.49 4.41
C LEU A 109 2.25 18.93 3.89
N LEU A 110 2.55 19.20 2.62
CA LEU A 110 2.44 20.54 2.04
C LEU A 110 0.99 21.02 1.77
N ILE A 111 0.00 20.13 1.77
CA ILE A 111 -1.39 20.46 1.37
C ILE A 111 -2.37 20.38 2.55
N LEU A 112 -2.00 19.69 3.63
CA LEU A 112 -2.85 19.50 4.81
C LEU A 112 -2.40 20.33 6.02
N ASP A 113 -1.45 21.26 5.83
CA ASP A 113 -1.13 22.38 6.73
C ASP A 113 -1.87 23.66 6.26
#